data_AF-A0A445CDB3-F1
#
_entry.id   AF-A0A445CDB3-F1
#
_cell.length_a   1.000
_cell.length_b   1.000
_cell.length_c   1.000
_cell.angle_alpha   90.00
_cell.angle_beta   90.00
_cell.angle_gamma   90.00
#
_symmetry.space_group_name_H-M   'P 1'
#
loop_
_entity.id
_entity.type
_entity.pdbx_description
1 polymer ?
#
loop_
_entity_poly.entity_id
_entity_poly.type
_entity_poly.pdbx_seq_one_letter_code
_entity_poly.pdbx_strand_id
1 'polypeptide(L)' 'MLWFQKSREQWVRYGDRNTKFFHMQTIIRRKANKIHGLFVSDGSWSSDSELLQKEALV' A
#
# COMPACT_ATOMS: atom_id res chain seq x y z
N MET A 1 -8.10 13.62 9.04
CA MET A 1 -8.90 12.57 8.37
C MET A 1 -8.19 11.73 7.30
N LEU A 2 -6.98 12.06 6.83
CA LEU A 2 -6.30 11.30 5.75
C LEU A 2 -6.03 9.82 6.09
N TRP A 3 -5.57 9.53 7.32
CA TRP A 3 -5.20 8.17 7.72
C TRP A 3 -6.40 7.24 7.86
N PHE A 4 -7.55 7.80 8.27
CA PHE A 4 -8.80 7.06 8.35
C PHE A 4 -9.24 6.54 6.97
N GLN A 5 -9.19 7.39 5.94
CA GLN A 5 -9.53 6.98 4.57
C GLN A 5 -8.54 5.92 4.04
N LYS A 6 -7.26 6.02 4.39
CA LYS A 6 -6.20 5.12 3.92
C LYS A 6 -6.18 3.76 4.65
N SER A 7 -6.59 3.70 5.92
CA SER A 7 -6.62 2.47 6.70
C SER A 7 -7.70 1.49 6.21
N ARG A 8 -8.79 1.97 5.58
CA ARG A 8 -9.96 1.17 5.13
C ARG A 8 -10.70 0.44 6.27
N GLU A 9 -10.60 0.95 7.49
CA GLU A 9 -11.12 0.28 8.69
C GLU A 9 -12.44 0.92 9.14
N GLN A 10 -13.50 0.10 9.31
CA GLN A 10 -14.91 0.50 9.50
C GLN A 10 -15.24 1.06 10.91
N TRP A 11 -14.28 1.69 11.60
CA TRP A 11 -14.38 2.03 13.03
C TRP A 11 -14.96 3.41 13.36
N VAL A 12 -15.87 3.93 12.52
CA VAL A 12 -16.57 5.22 12.74
C VAL A 12 -17.37 5.23 14.06
N ARG A 13 -17.64 4.06 14.67
CA ARG A 13 -18.52 3.93 15.84
C ARG A 13 -17.93 4.38 17.19
N TYR A 14 -16.62 4.66 17.31
CA TYR A 14 -15.98 4.96 18.61
C TYR A 14 -15.23 6.31 18.72
N GLY A 15 -15.39 7.22 17.76
CA GLY A 15 -14.91 8.61 17.86
C GLY A 15 -13.42 8.85 17.51
N ASP A 16 -13.12 10.09 17.13
CA ASP A 16 -11.90 10.55 16.44
C ASP A 16 -10.68 10.77 17.36
N ARG A 17 -10.16 9.70 17.99
CA ARG A 17 -8.94 9.85 18.83
C ARG A 17 -7.84 8.82 18.60
N ASN A 18 -7.85 8.10 17.48
CA ASN A 18 -6.82 7.08 17.23
C ASN A 18 -6.05 7.27 15.92
N THR A 19 -5.59 8.49 15.66
CA THR A 19 -4.73 8.82 14.51
C THR A 19 -3.46 7.96 14.47
N LYS A 20 -2.87 7.63 15.62
CA LYS A 20 -1.72 6.70 15.71
C LYS A 20 -2.08 5.29 15.27
N PHE A 21 -3.23 4.77 15.71
CA PHE A 21 -3.73 3.46 15.25
C PHE A 21 -3.92 3.44 13.73
N PHE A 22 -4.66 4.40 13.18
CA PHE A 22 -4.89 4.45 11.73
C PHE A 22 -3.60 4.66 10.92
N HIS A 23 -2.64 5.43 11.46
CA HIS A 23 -1.33 5.58 10.85
C HIS A 23 -0.56 4.27 10.83
N MET A 24 -0.51 3.54 11.96
CA MET A 24 0.14 2.24 12.06
C MET A 24 -0.50 1.22 11.12
N GLN A 25 -1.83 1.13 11.11
CA GLN A 25 -2.59 0.25 10.21
C GLN A 25 -2.28 0.57 8.73
N THR A 26 -2.19 1.86 8.38
CA THR A 26 -1.81 2.27 7.02
C THR A 26 -0.38 1.84 6.68
N ILE A 27 0.58 1.94 7.61
CA ILE A 27 1.96 1.48 7.41
C ILE A 27 2.01 -0.04 7.21
N ILE A 28 1.32 -0.80 8.08
CA ILE A 28 1.26 -2.27 7.99
C ILE A 28 0.71 -2.68 6.61
N ARG A 29 -0.40 -2.06 6.19
CA ARG A 29 -1.01 -2.35 4.88
C ARG A 29 -0.11 -1.96 3.72
N ARG A 30 0.61 -0.84 3.82
CA ARG A 30 1.62 -0.44 2.81
C ARG A 30 2.77 -1.42 2.72
N LYS A 31 3.24 -1.97 3.85
CA LYS A 31 4.28 -2.99 3.87
C LYS A 31 3.79 -4.30 3.24
N ALA A 32 2.58 -4.74 3.60
CA ALA A 32 2.00 -5.98 3.07
C ALA A 32 1.71 -5.89 1.56
N ASN A 33 1.25 -4.73 1.08
CA ASN A 33 0.92 -4.53 -0.34
C ASN A 33 2.11 -4.04 -1.17
N LYS A 34 3.32 -4.00 -0.60
CA LYS A 34 4.50 -3.59 -1.36
C LYS A 34 4.82 -4.69 -2.37
N ILE A 35 4.71 -4.36 -3.66
CA ILE A 35 5.18 -5.22 -4.74
C ILE A 35 6.72 -5.21 -4.67
N HIS A 36 7.30 -6.37 -4.39
CA HIS A 36 8.76 -6.55 -4.31
C HIS A 36 9.42 -6.77 -5.67
N GLY A 37 8.63 -7.20 -6.64
CA GLY A 37 9.02 -7.46 -8.00
C GLY A 37 7.85 -7.99 -8.78
N LEU A 38 7.98 -7.95 -10.10
CA LEU A 38 7.04 -8.51 -11.06
C LEU A 38 7.84 -9.27 -12.11
N PHE A 39 7.18 -10.22 -12.75
CA PHE A 39 7.68 -10.75 -14.01
C PHE A 39 7.43 -9.73 -15.11
N VAL A 40 8.49 -9.36 -15.79
CA VAL A 40 8.46 -8.47 -16.95
C VAL A 40 8.16 -9.28 -18.21
N SER A 41 7.79 -8.61 -19.30
CA SER A 41 7.34 -9.26 -20.54
C SER A 41 8.33 -10.26 -21.15
N ASP A 42 9.62 -10.14 -20.85
CA ASP A 42 10.67 -11.07 -21.30
C ASP A 42 10.79 -12.35 -20.44
N GLY A 43 9.95 -12.48 -19.40
CA GLY A 43 9.92 -13.62 -18.49
C GLY A 43 10.92 -13.54 -17.33
N SER A 44 11.73 -12.47 -17.24
CA SER A 44 12.64 -12.27 -16.13
C SER A 44 11.93 -11.66 -14.90
N TRP A 45 12.46 -11.94 -13.71
CA TRP A 45 12.00 -11.31 -12.47
C TRP A 45 12.77 -10.01 -12.25
N SER A 46 12.06 -8.89 -12.13
CA SER A 46 12.66 -7.59 -11.82
C SER A 46 12.11 -7.03 -10.51
N SER A 47 12.98 -6.45 -9.69
CA SER A 47 12.65 -5.70 -8.48
C SER A 47 12.88 -4.19 -8.63
N ASP A 48 13.23 -3.74 -9.84
CA ASP A 48 13.53 -2.34 -10.13
C ASP A 48 12.26 -1.49 -10.15
N SER A 49 12.20 -0.48 -9.28
CA SER A 49 11.03 0.39 -9.14
C SER A 49 10.66 1.15 -10.41
N GLU A 50 11.63 1.56 -11.23
CA GLU A 50 11.34 2.28 -12.48
C GLU A 50 10.72 1.35 -13.53
N LEU A 51 11.25 0.13 -13.59
CA LEU A 51 10.83 -0.88 -14.55
C LEU A 51 9.45 -1.45 -14.20
N LEU A 52 9.20 -1.70 -12.91
CA LEU A 52 7.87 -2.09 -12.39
C LEU A 52 6.80 -1.02 -12.67
N GLN A 53 7.17 0.26 -12.57
CA GLN A 53 6.25 1.36 -12.85
C GLN A 53 5.90 1.44 -14.34
N LYS A 54 6.87 1.19 -15.23
CA LYS A 54 6.67 1.17 -16.67
C LYS A 54 5.74 0.03 -17.11
N GLU A 55 5.96 -1.18 -16.60
CA GLU A 55 5.13 -2.35 -16.95
C GLU A 55 3.70 -2.23 -16.40
N ALA A 56 3.50 -1.66 -15.20
CA ALA A 56 2.17 -1.51 -14.60
C ALA A 56 1.29 -0.43 -15.27
N LEU A 57 1.86 0.40 -16.14
CA LEU A 57 1.16 1.48 -16.87
C LEU A 57 0.77 1.10 -18.31
N VAL A 58 1.13 -0.10 -18.76
CA VAL A 58 0.71 -0.69 -20.04
C VAL A 58 -0.58 -1.48 -19.84
#